data_AF-A0ABD2MIQ5-F1
#
_entry.id   AF-A0ABD2MIQ5-F1
#
_cell.length_a   1.000
_cell.length_b   1.000
_cell.length_c   1.000
_cell.angle_alpha   90.00
_cell.angle_beta   90.00
_cell.angle_gamma   90.00
#
_symmetry.space_group_name_H-M   'P 1'
#
loop_
_entity.id
_entity.type
_entity.pdbx_description
1 polymer ?
#
loop_
_entity_poly.entity_id
_entity_poly.type
_entity_poly.pdbx_seq_one_letter_code
_entity_poly.pdbx_strand_id
1 'polypeptide(L)'
;MKVCAQKRVDLKIKMEFKYMKVRKELDTLGYFKTLSLESVPLVEKLLEDLKTTTESLQKYMKIAQNAIQDKENLEVSTGPYKSDNAKLVKECNDLHLTFLNYRGQTERDIKELRKQILTLTEENNKLSHENDKLRTRLRETELDLMKSATTARKSLQGKRCGNRYRDQSNYSSPDEELLHENLEIRHELNELKRNS
;
A
#
# COMPACT_ATOMS: atom_id res chain seq x y z
N MET A 1 44.87 -74.60 50.29
CA MET A 1 43.98 -75.44 49.44
C MET A 1 42.48 -75.09 49.59
N LYS A 2 41.94 -74.84 50.78
CA LYS A 2 40.50 -74.54 50.99
C LYS A 2 39.94 -73.32 50.21
N VAL A 3 40.73 -72.26 50.04
CA VAL A 3 40.31 -71.03 49.33
C VAL A 3 40.12 -71.24 47.81
N CYS A 4 40.87 -72.16 47.20
CA CYS A 4 40.77 -72.45 45.76
C CYS A 4 39.53 -73.31 45.43
N ALA A 5 39.18 -74.24 46.32
CA ALA A 5 37.97 -75.05 46.19
C ALA A 5 36.70 -74.19 46.31
N GLN A 6 36.67 -73.26 47.29
CA GLN A 6 35.54 -72.36 47.49
C GLN A 6 35.30 -71.46 46.26
N LYS A 7 36.36 -70.83 45.72
CA LYS A 7 36.26 -70.02 44.49
C LYS A 7 35.72 -70.80 43.29
N ARG A 8 36.01 -72.10 43.19
CA ARG A 8 35.52 -72.97 42.12
C ARG A 8 34.01 -73.23 42.25
N VAL A 9 33.54 -73.46 43.47
CA VAL A 9 32.12 -73.66 43.78
C VAL A 9 31.34 -72.37 43.51
N ASP A 10 31.84 -71.22 43.95
CA ASP A 10 31.20 -69.92 43.74
C ASP A 10 31.07 -69.57 42.25
N LEU A 11 32.10 -69.89 41.45
CA LEU A 11 32.07 -69.66 40.00
C LEU A 11 31.02 -70.54 39.29
N LYS A 12 30.87 -71.79 39.73
CA LYS A 12 29.87 -72.73 39.19
C LYS A 12 28.45 -72.26 39.48
N ILE A 13 28.17 -71.89 40.74
CA ILE A 13 26.85 -71.35 41.16
C ILE A 13 26.49 -70.10 40.35
N LYS A 14 27.47 -69.21 40.13
CA LYS A 14 27.26 -67.98 39.33
C LYS A 14 26.92 -68.29 37.86
N MET A 15 27.54 -69.30 37.29
CA MET A 15 27.28 -69.73 35.90
C MET A 15 25.90 -70.37 35.75
N GLU A 16 25.49 -71.21 36.72
CA GLU A 16 24.16 -71.83 36.75
C GLU A 16 23.04 -70.76 36.87
N PHE A 17 23.26 -69.75 37.72
CA PHE A 17 22.32 -68.63 37.84
C PHE A 17 22.17 -67.85 36.52
N LYS A 18 23.27 -67.55 35.84
CA LYS A 18 23.27 -66.89 34.53
C LYS A 18 22.55 -67.73 33.46
N TYR A 19 22.82 -69.03 33.44
CA TYR A 19 22.17 -69.95 32.52
C TYR A 19 20.65 -69.95 32.72
N MET A 20 20.17 -70.05 33.96
CA MET A 20 18.74 -70.01 34.29
C MET A 20 18.08 -68.69 33.89
N LYS A 21 18.75 -67.56 34.11
CA LYS A 21 18.26 -66.24 33.71
C LYS A 21 18.08 -66.15 32.20
N VAL A 22 19.14 -66.44 31.44
CA VAL A 22 19.12 -66.41 29.95
C VAL A 22 18.08 -67.38 29.42
N ARG A 23 17.97 -68.57 30.03
CA ARG A 23 16.99 -69.58 29.61
C ARG A 23 15.56 -69.07 29.76
N LYS A 24 15.22 -68.48 30.90
CA LYS A 24 13.88 -67.92 31.15
C LYS A 24 13.53 -66.79 30.17
N GLU A 25 14.49 -65.92 29.85
CA GLU A 25 14.32 -64.85 28.87
C GLU A 25 14.10 -65.41 27.45
N LEU A 26 14.89 -66.41 27.04
CA LEU A 26 14.70 -67.10 25.76
C LEU A 26 13.37 -67.85 25.67
N ASP A 27 12.94 -68.52 26.75
CA ASP A 27 11.64 -69.19 26.82
C ASP A 27 10.48 -68.19 26.66
N THR A 28 10.60 -67.00 27.27
CA THR A 28 9.62 -65.92 27.12
C THR A 28 9.57 -65.42 25.67
N LEU A 29 10.70 -65.43 24.98
CA LEU A 29 10.80 -65.08 23.56
C LEU A 29 10.40 -66.26 22.63
N GLY A 30 10.07 -67.44 23.17
CA GLY A 30 9.68 -68.62 22.41
C GLY A 30 10.83 -69.47 21.86
N TYR A 31 12.07 -69.21 22.28
CA TYR A 31 13.26 -69.96 21.85
C TYR A 31 13.52 -71.17 22.75
N PHE A 32 12.88 -72.30 22.46
CA PHE A 32 12.95 -73.48 23.32
C PHE A 32 14.19 -74.38 23.10
N LYS A 33 15.04 -74.10 22.12
CA LYS A 33 16.22 -74.94 21.79
C LYS A 33 17.22 -75.02 22.95
N THR A 34 17.82 -76.19 23.16
CA THR A 34 18.83 -76.41 24.20
C THR A 34 20.08 -75.57 23.96
N LEU A 35 20.60 -74.93 25.02
CA LEU A 35 21.74 -74.01 24.95
C LEU A 35 22.98 -74.62 25.61
N SER A 36 24.16 -74.43 25.00
CA SER A 36 25.43 -74.85 25.60
C SER A 36 25.90 -73.86 26.66
N LEU A 37 26.49 -74.36 27.75
CA LEU A 37 27.01 -73.55 28.86
C LEU A 37 28.06 -72.51 28.40
N GLU A 38 28.86 -72.83 27.38
CA GLU A 38 29.90 -71.93 26.84
C GLU A 38 29.31 -70.73 26.10
N SER A 39 28.11 -70.88 25.54
CA SER A 39 27.45 -69.82 24.76
C SER A 39 26.65 -68.82 25.61
N VAL A 40 26.41 -69.14 26.89
CA VAL A 40 25.60 -68.31 27.81
C VAL A 40 26.07 -66.86 27.91
N PRO A 41 27.38 -66.55 28.08
CA PRO A 41 27.82 -65.17 28.24
C PRO A 41 27.59 -64.31 26.99
N LEU A 42 27.71 -64.92 25.80
CA LEU A 42 27.45 -64.25 24.53
C LEU A 42 25.96 -63.96 24.36
N VAL A 43 25.11 -64.96 24.61
CA VAL A 43 23.65 -64.80 24.49
C VAL A 43 23.12 -63.78 25.49
N GLU A 44 23.63 -63.78 26.73
CA GLU A 44 23.30 -62.76 27.74
C GLU A 44 23.58 -61.35 27.22
N LYS A 45 24.73 -61.14 26.58
CA LYS A 45 25.10 -59.84 26.00
C LYS A 45 24.24 -59.45 24.82
N LEU A 46 23.95 -60.39 23.92
CA LEU A 46 23.07 -60.13 22.78
C LEU A 46 21.64 -59.79 23.21
N LEU A 47 21.12 -60.44 24.26
CA LEU A 47 19.80 -60.11 24.82
C LEU A 47 19.78 -58.72 25.45
N GLU A 48 20.84 -58.35 26.18
CA GLU A 48 21.02 -57.02 26.76
C GLU A 48 21.07 -55.93 25.67
N ASP A 49 21.84 -56.17 24.60
CA ASP A 49 21.94 -55.27 23.45
C ASP A 49 20.60 -55.16 22.71
N LEU A 50 19.89 -56.27 22.51
CA LEU A 50 18.58 -56.29 21.86
C LEU A 50 17.54 -55.52 22.67
N LYS A 51 17.53 -55.70 23.99
CA LYS A 51 16.64 -54.95 24.88
C LYS A 51 16.94 -53.45 24.80
N THR A 52 18.21 -53.07 24.91
CA THR A 52 18.65 -51.67 24.86
C THR A 52 18.31 -51.01 23.52
N THR A 53 18.55 -51.71 22.41
CA THR A 53 18.23 -51.20 21.06
C THR A 53 16.72 -51.10 20.85
N THR A 54 15.93 -52.05 21.33
CA THR A 54 14.46 -52.01 21.23
C THR A 54 13.87 -50.87 22.06
N GLU A 55 14.34 -50.68 23.29
CA GLU A 55 13.92 -49.55 24.15
C GLU A 55 14.30 -48.21 23.54
N SER A 56 15.51 -48.11 22.97
CA SER A 56 15.95 -46.91 22.25
C SER A 56 15.08 -46.64 21.02
N LEU A 57 14.78 -47.68 20.24
CA LEU A 57 13.92 -47.56 19.07
C LEU A 57 12.52 -47.08 19.45
N GLN A 58 11.90 -47.66 20.48
CA GLN A 58 10.59 -47.22 20.99
C GLN A 58 10.63 -45.75 21.43
N LYS A 59 11.70 -45.33 22.11
CA LYS A 59 11.90 -43.94 22.52
C LYS A 59 11.96 -43.01 21.30
N TYR A 60 12.75 -43.36 20.27
CA TYR A 60 12.86 -42.54 19.06
C TYR A 60 11.57 -42.51 18.25
N MET A 61 10.83 -43.62 18.18
CA MET A 61 9.51 -43.65 17.54
C MET A 61 8.54 -42.67 18.22
N LYS A 62 8.52 -42.64 19.55
CA LYS A 62 7.69 -41.69 20.30
C LYS A 62 8.10 -40.24 20.08
N ILE A 63 9.41 -39.96 20.08
CA ILE A 63 9.93 -38.61 19.78
C ILE A 63 9.53 -38.18 18.37
N ALA A 64 9.67 -39.07 17.38
CA ALA A 64 9.30 -38.79 16.00
C ALA A 64 7.80 -38.50 15.86
N GLN A 65 6.94 -39.30 16.51
CA GLN A 65 5.50 -39.08 16.53
C GLN A 65 5.14 -37.72 17.15
N ASN A 66 5.73 -37.38 18.31
CA ASN A 66 5.51 -36.09 18.94
C ASN A 66 5.98 -34.93 18.04
N ALA A 67 7.15 -35.06 17.40
CA ALA A 67 7.66 -34.02 16.50
C ALA A 67 6.75 -33.80 15.28
N ILE A 68 6.14 -34.87 14.74
CA ILE A 68 5.16 -34.76 13.66
C ILE A 68 3.91 -34.02 14.16
N GLN A 69 3.39 -34.40 15.32
CA GLN A 69 2.20 -33.77 15.91
C GLN A 69 2.44 -32.29 16.25
N ASP A 70 3.60 -31.95 16.82
CA ASP A 70 3.99 -30.58 17.13
C ASP A 70 4.10 -29.75 15.86
N LYS A 71 4.67 -30.30 14.79
CA LYS A 71 4.72 -29.66 13.47
C LYS A 71 3.32 -29.38 12.93
N GLU A 72 2.42 -30.37 12.98
CA GLU A 72 1.03 -30.19 12.52
C GLU A 72 0.30 -29.10 13.32
N ASN A 73 0.45 -29.10 14.64
CA ASN A 73 -0.12 -28.07 15.51
C ASN A 73 0.42 -26.67 15.18
N LEU A 74 1.74 -26.56 14.93
CA LEU A 74 2.37 -25.31 14.52
C LEU A 74 1.88 -24.85 13.14
N GLU A 75 1.70 -25.74 12.17
CA GLU A 75 1.14 -25.38 10.86
C GLU A 75 -0.31 -24.92 10.96
N VAL A 76 -1.13 -25.56 11.81
CA VAL A 76 -2.51 -25.11 12.08
C VAL A 76 -2.52 -23.71 12.71
N SER A 77 -1.61 -23.44 13.64
CA SER A 77 -1.50 -22.13 14.29
C SER A 77 -0.94 -21.04 13.36
N THR A 78 0.02 -21.38 12.50
CA THR A 78 0.70 -20.42 11.61
C THR A 78 0.00 -20.20 10.26
N GLY A 79 -0.84 -21.14 9.83
CA GLY A 79 -1.59 -21.07 8.57
C GLY A 79 -2.42 -19.78 8.40
N PRO A 80 -3.20 -19.35 9.40
CA PRO A 80 -3.96 -18.10 9.34
C PRO A 80 -3.06 -16.88 9.11
N TYR A 81 -1.94 -16.78 9.84
CA TYR A 81 -1.00 -15.68 9.70
C TYR A 81 -0.31 -15.67 8.33
N LYS A 82 0.05 -16.85 7.79
CA LYS A 82 0.61 -16.95 6.42
C LYS A 82 -0.40 -16.48 5.37
N SER A 83 -1.66 -16.90 5.50
CA SER A 83 -2.75 -16.47 4.60
C SER A 83 -3.00 -14.97 4.69
N ASP A 84 -3.12 -14.43 5.90
CA ASP A 84 -3.43 -13.01 6.10
C ASP A 84 -2.28 -12.11 5.67
N ASN A 85 -1.03 -12.50 5.94
CA ASN A 85 0.13 -11.78 5.40
C ASN A 85 0.14 -11.77 3.87
N ALA A 86 -0.19 -12.88 3.21
CA ALA A 86 -0.28 -12.92 1.76
C ALA A 86 -1.37 -11.97 1.21
N LYS A 87 -2.53 -11.90 1.87
CA LYS A 87 -3.60 -10.96 1.52
C LYS A 87 -3.16 -9.51 1.74
N LEU A 88 -2.60 -9.19 2.91
CA LEU A 88 -2.13 -7.84 3.24
C LEU A 88 -1.07 -7.34 2.28
N VAL A 89 -0.10 -8.18 1.93
CA VAL A 89 0.94 -7.82 0.95
C VAL A 89 0.33 -7.51 -0.41
N LYS A 90 -0.65 -8.33 -0.85
CA LYS A 90 -1.36 -8.08 -2.10
C LYS A 90 -2.12 -6.74 -2.05
N GLU A 91 -2.92 -6.51 -1.02
CA GLU A 91 -3.68 -5.27 -0.84
C GLU A 91 -2.77 -4.04 -0.77
N CYS A 92 -1.63 -4.14 -0.06
CA CYS A 92 -0.67 -3.07 0.05
C CYS A 92 -0.05 -2.73 -1.31
N ASN A 93 0.30 -3.75 -2.10
CA ASN A 93 0.84 -3.55 -3.45
C ASN A 93 -0.20 -2.95 -4.40
N ASP A 94 -1.43 -3.47 -4.38
CA ASP A 94 -2.54 -2.96 -5.19
C ASP A 94 -2.83 -1.49 -4.84
N LEU A 95 -2.89 -1.16 -3.55
CA LEU A 95 -3.07 0.21 -3.08
C LEU A 95 -1.90 1.11 -3.50
N HIS A 96 -0.67 0.63 -3.40
CA HIS A 96 0.51 1.38 -3.82
C HIS A 96 0.46 1.70 -5.33
N LEU A 97 0.09 0.74 -6.16
CA LEU A 97 -0.07 0.93 -7.61
C LEU A 97 -1.18 1.92 -7.93
N THR A 98 -2.36 1.80 -7.29
CA THR A 98 -3.45 2.76 -7.50
C THR A 98 -3.04 4.17 -7.09
N PHE A 99 -2.34 4.33 -5.96
CA PHE A 99 -1.82 5.62 -5.52
C PHE A 99 -0.86 6.24 -6.53
N LEU A 100 0.10 5.46 -7.06
CA LEU A 100 1.03 5.95 -8.08
C LEU A 100 0.30 6.40 -9.36
N ASN A 101 -0.72 5.65 -9.78
CA ASN A 101 -1.53 5.99 -10.95
C ASN A 101 -2.32 7.29 -10.73
N TYR A 102 -3.00 7.43 -9.58
CA TYR A 102 -3.72 8.66 -9.24
C TYR A 102 -2.78 9.85 -9.17
N ARG A 103 -1.63 9.72 -8.49
CA ARG A 103 -0.64 10.80 -8.42
C ARG A 103 -0.18 11.21 -9.82
N GLY A 104 0.15 10.24 -10.68
CA GLY A 104 0.57 10.50 -12.06
C GLY A 104 -0.53 11.09 -12.95
N GLN A 105 -1.79 10.76 -12.72
CA GLN A 105 -2.92 11.40 -13.41
C GLN A 105 -3.10 12.84 -12.94
N THR A 106 -3.16 13.07 -11.63
CA THR A 106 -3.29 14.41 -11.05
C THR A 106 -2.15 15.34 -11.46
N GLU A 107 -0.90 14.86 -11.50
CA GLU A 107 0.23 15.66 -11.97
C GLU A 107 0.11 16.04 -13.45
N ARG A 108 -0.44 15.15 -14.29
CA ARG A 108 -0.71 15.44 -15.70
C ARG A 108 -1.83 16.47 -15.83
N ASP A 109 -2.93 16.30 -15.09
CA ASP A 109 -4.07 17.20 -15.11
C ASP A 109 -3.68 18.60 -14.64
N ILE A 110 -2.88 18.72 -13.57
CA ILE A 110 -2.35 20.00 -13.09
C ILE A 110 -1.50 20.68 -14.17
N LYS A 111 -0.63 19.94 -14.85
CA LYS A 111 0.21 20.50 -15.92
C LYS A 111 -0.64 21.00 -17.09
N GLU A 112 -1.64 20.22 -17.50
CA GLU A 112 -2.53 20.57 -18.61
C GLU A 112 -3.39 21.80 -18.27
N LEU A 113 -3.99 21.84 -17.08
CA LEU A 113 -4.78 23.00 -16.63
C LEU A 113 -3.93 24.26 -16.52
N ARG A 114 -2.69 24.18 -16.02
CA ARG A 114 -1.77 25.32 -15.98
C ARG A 114 -1.45 25.85 -17.38
N LYS A 115 -1.27 24.95 -18.35
CA LYS A 115 -1.04 25.31 -19.75
C LYS A 115 -2.27 26.03 -20.32
N GLN A 116 -3.47 25.51 -20.09
CA GLN A 116 -4.72 26.13 -20.53
C GLN A 116 -4.92 27.51 -19.91
N ILE A 117 -4.66 27.67 -18.61
CA ILE A 117 -4.70 28.98 -17.94
C ILE A 117 -3.74 29.95 -18.62
N LEU A 118 -2.50 29.54 -18.90
CA LEU A 118 -1.53 30.41 -19.57
C LEU A 118 -2.02 30.83 -20.96
N THR A 119 -2.50 29.89 -21.78
CA THR A 119 -3.02 30.18 -23.12
C THR A 119 -4.21 31.14 -23.07
N LEU A 120 -5.20 30.87 -22.21
CA LEU A 120 -6.37 31.75 -22.04
C LEU A 120 -5.97 33.13 -21.51
N THR A 121 -4.97 33.21 -20.63
CA THR A 121 -4.46 34.50 -20.15
C THR A 121 -3.83 35.31 -21.27
N GLU A 122 -3.03 34.67 -22.13
CA GLU A 122 -2.42 35.33 -23.29
C GLU A 122 -3.49 35.80 -24.30
N GLU A 123 -4.50 34.97 -24.58
CA GLU A 123 -5.62 35.33 -25.46
C GLU A 123 -6.44 36.49 -24.90
N ASN A 124 -6.77 36.45 -23.61
CA ASN A 124 -7.51 37.53 -22.94
C ASN A 124 -6.72 38.84 -22.97
N ASN A 125 -5.41 38.79 -22.72
CA ASN A 125 -4.54 39.97 -22.83
C ASN A 125 -4.51 40.54 -24.26
N LYS A 126 -4.47 39.67 -25.29
CA LYS A 126 -4.54 40.10 -26.70
C LYS A 126 -5.87 40.78 -27.02
N LEU A 127 -6.98 40.15 -26.64
CA LEU A 127 -8.33 40.66 -26.87
C LEU A 127 -8.56 41.98 -26.13
N SER A 128 -8.13 42.07 -24.87
CA SER A 128 -8.19 43.30 -24.08
C SER A 128 -7.44 44.45 -24.75
N HIS A 129 -6.20 44.18 -25.20
CA HIS A 129 -5.39 45.16 -25.92
C HIS A 129 -6.01 45.60 -27.26
N GLU A 130 -6.63 44.68 -28.00
CA GLU A 130 -7.37 45.01 -29.22
C GLU A 130 -8.62 45.85 -28.92
N ASN A 131 -9.35 45.52 -27.86
CA ASN A 131 -10.52 46.27 -27.41
C ASN A 131 -10.14 47.72 -27.07
N ASP A 132 -9.05 47.92 -26.33
CA ASP A 132 -8.53 49.25 -25.99
C ASP A 132 -8.15 50.07 -27.24
N LYS A 133 -7.55 49.43 -28.25
CA LYS A 133 -7.26 50.06 -29.54
C LYS A 133 -8.54 50.49 -30.25
N LEU A 134 -9.55 49.61 -30.31
CA LEU A 134 -10.83 49.91 -30.94
C LEU A 134 -11.57 51.03 -30.21
N ARG A 135 -11.57 51.03 -28.87
CA ARG A 135 -12.13 52.12 -28.04
C ARG A 135 -11.46 53.45 -28.30
N THR A 136 -10.13 53.46 -28.49
CA THR A 136 -9.39 54.69 -28.79
C THR A 136 -9.73 55.22 -30.19
N ARG A 137 -9.74 54.34 -31.19
CA ARG A 137 -10.16 54.70 -32.56
C ARG A 137 -11.59 55.22 -32.61
N LEU A 138 -12.51 54.58 -31.90
CA LEU A 138 -13.90 55.03 -31.82
C LEU A 138 -13.97 56.46 -31.29
N ARG A 139 -13.32 56.74 -30.15
CA ARG A 139 -13.25 58.10 -29.57
C ARG A 139 -12.66 59.13 -30.53
N GLU A 140 -11.61 58.79 -31.26
CA GLU A 140 -11.03 59.67 -32.29
C GLU A 140 -12.04 59.99 -33.39
N THR A 141 -12.72 58.97 -33.93
CA THR A 141 -13.73 59.15 -34.98
C THR A 141 -14.95 59.94 -34.50
N GLU A 142 -15.42 59.71 -33.29
CA GLU A 142 -16.53 60.47 -32.67
C GLU A 142 -16.16 61.95 -32.52
N LEU A 143 -14.93 62.22 -32.07
CA LEU A 143 -14.41 63.57 -31.90
C LEU A 143 -14.25 64.29 -33.25
N ASP A 144 -13.80 63.60 -34.29
CA ASP A 144 -13.72 64.15 -35.65
C ASP A 144 -15.09 64.39 -36.28
N LEU A 145 -16.07 63.50 -36.05
CA LEU A 145 -17.46 63.72 -36.43
C LEU A 145 -18.04 64.95 -35.71
N MET A 146 -17.76 65.14 -34.42
CA MET A 146 -18.17 66.34 -33.69
C MET A 146 -17.52 67.63 -34.24
N LYS A 147 -16.23 67.61 -34.56
CA LYS A 147 -15.54 68.74 -35.21
C LYS A 147 -16.12 69.05 -36.58
N SER A 148 -16.38 68.03 -37.40
CA SER A 148 -16.99 68.19 -38.72
C SER A 148 -18.40 68.76 -38.61
N ALA A 149 -19.25 68.21 -37.73
CA ALA A 149 -20.60 68.70 -37.48
C ALA A 149 -20.63 70.13 -36.95
N THR A 150 -19.74 70.50 -36.04
CA THR A 150 -19.61 71.89 -35.55
C THR A 150 -19.13 72.84 -36.65
N THR A 151 -18.24 72.40 -37.54
CA THR A 151 -17.75 73.20 -38.68
C THR A 151 -18.84 73.38 -39.75
N ALA A 152 -19.60 72.32 -40.05
CA ALA A 152 -20.79 72.38 -40.90
C ALA A 152 -21.86 73.31 -40.30
N ARG A 153 -22.08 73.25 -38.99
CA ARG A 153 -23.00 74.16 -38.28
C ARG A 153 -22.55 75.61 -38.32
N LYS A 154 -21.25 75.88 -38.14
CA LYS A 154 -20.67 77.23 -38.22
C LYS A 154 -20.77 77.82 -39.64
N SER A 155 -20.51 77.02 -40.68
CA SER A 155 -20.66 77.45 -42.07
C SER A 155 -22.12 77.69 -42.48
N LEU A 156 -23.07 76.94 -41.90
CA LEU A 156 -24.51 77.21 -42.05
C LEU A 156 -24.99 78.43 -41.22
N GLN A 157 -24.37 78.73 -40.07
CA GLN A 157 -24.68 79.93 -39.26
C GLN A 157 -24.14 81.23 -39.87
N GLY A 158 -23.19 81.17 -40.80
CA GLY A 158 -22.85 82.30 -41.67
C GLY A 158 -23.99 82.75 -42.61
N LYS A 159 -25.13 82.05 -42.63
CA LYS A 159 -26.32 82.38 -43.43
C LYS A 159 -27.65 82.44 -42.67
N ARG A 160 -27.67 82.36 -41.33
CA ARG A 160 -28.92 82.51 -40.56
C ARG A 160 -28.73 83.25 -39.25
N CYS A 161 -29.22 84.49 -39.22
CA CYS A 161 -29.52 85.25 -38.03
C CYS A 161 -30.60 84.55 -37.18
N GLY A 162 -30.43 84.60 -35.84
CA GLY A 162 -31.51 84.51 -34.86
C GLY A 162 -32.02 83.11 -34.47
N ASN A 163 -31.50 82.54 -33.38
CA ASN A 163 -32.20 82.48 -32.08
C ASN A 163 -31.43 81.60 -31.08
N ARG A 164 -31.34 82.07 -29.84
CA ARG A 164 -30.85 81.31 -28.68
C ARG A 164 -31.97 80.36 -28.23
N TYR A 165 -31.72 79.06 -28.29
CA TYR A 165 -32.34 78.10 -27.38
C TYR A 165 -31.24 77.21 -26.78
N ARG A 166 -31.35 77.07 -25.45
CA ARG A 166 -30.47 76.34 -24.55
C ARG A 166 -30.96 74.90 -24.51
N ASP A 167 -30.29 73.99 -25.21
CA ASP A 167 -30.58 72.56 -25.08
C ASP A 167 -29.93 72.02 -23.81
N GLN A 168 -30.78 71.49 -22.92
CA GLN A 168 -30.39 70.61 -21.83
C GLN A 168 -30.21 69.21 -22.42
N SER A 169 -28.98 68.81 -22.73
CA SER A 169 -28.66 67.41 -22.98
C SER A 169 -28.03 66.81 -21.72
N ASN A 170 -28.82 66.03 -20.99
CA ASN A 170 -28.29 65.04 -20.04
C ASN A 170 -27.46 64.03 -20.84
N TYR A 171 -26.14 64.11 -20.71
CA TYR A 171 -25.25 63.01 -21.05
C TYR A 171 -25.09 62.16 -19.79
N SER A 172 -25.79 61.03 -19.73
CA SER A 172 -25.44 59.97 -18.78
C SER A 172 -24.18 59.26 -19.32
N SER A 173 -23.10 59.30 -18.53
CA SER A 173 -21.82 58.67 -18.86
C SER A 173 -21.97 57.14 -18.86
N PRO A 174 -21.46 56.40 -19.88
CA PRO A 174 -21.51 54.93 -19.93
C PRO A 174 -20.69 54.19 -18.85
N ASP A 175 -20.11 54.89 -17.87
CA ASP A 175 -19.19 54.31 -16.88
C ASP A 175 -19.90 53.69 -15.66
N GLU A 176 -21.19 53.94 -15.43
CA GLU A 176 -21.88 53.43 -14.23
C GLU A 176 -22.27 51.94 -14.32
N GLU A 177 -22.55 51.41 -15.51
CA GLU A 177 -22.94 49.99 -15.67
C GLU A 177 -21.74 49.04 -15.52
N LEU A 178 -20.56 49.41 -16.04
CA LEU A 178 -19.34 48.61 -15.88
C LEU A 178 -18.81 48.62 -14.43
N LEU A 179 -19.06 49.70 -13.68
CA LEU A 179 -18.72 49.78 -12.26
C LEU A 179 -19.62 48.86 -11.43
N HIS A 180 -20.88 48.70 -11.81
CA HIS A 180 -21.82 47.85 -11.07
C HIS A 180 -21.51 46.35 -11.24
N GLU A 181 -21.22 45.91 -12.48
CA GLU A 181 -20.88 44.52 -12.79
C GLU A 181 -19.53 44.09 -12.16
N ASN A 182 -18.55 44.99 -12.13
CA ASN A 182 -17.26 44.73 -11.47
C ASN A 182 -17.36 44.68 -9.93
N LEU A 183 -18.35 45.35 -9.34
CA LEU A 183 -18.61 45.28 -7.90
C LEU A 183 -19.30 43.96 -7.53
N GLU A 184 -20.19 43.46 -8.38
CA GLU A 184 -20.87 42.17 -8.20
C GLU A 184 -19.88 40.99 -8.29
N ILE A 185 -19.02 40.97 -9.31
CA ILE A 185 -17.99 39.92 -9.47
C ILE A 185 -17.01 39.90 -8.27
N ARG A 186 -16.65 41.08 -7.73
CA ARG A 186 -15.82 41.16 -6.52
C ARG A 186 -16.51 40.65 -5.28
N HIS A 187 -17.84 40.81 -5.17
CA HIS A 187 -18.59 40.33 -4.03
C HIS A 187 -18.68 38.80 -4.03
N GLU A 188 -18.95 38.20 -5.20
CA GLU A 188 -19.00 36.74 -5.37
C GLU A 188 -17.65 36.06 -5.11
N LEU A 189 -16.55 36.64 -5.59
CA LEU A 189 -15.18 36.15 -5.32
C LEU A 189 -14.82 36.16 -3.83
N ASN A 190 -15.35 37.11 -3.07
CA ASN A 190 -15.12 37.19 -1.63
C ASN A 190 -15.98 36.20 -0.83
N GLU A 191 -17.18 35.88 -1.30
CA GLU A 191 -18.03 34.84 -0.68
C GLU A 191 -17.43 33.45 -0.87
N LEU A 192 -16.92 33.13 -2.07
CA LEU A 192 -16.25 31.85 -2.34
C LEU A 192 -14.98 31.66 -1.50
N LYS A 193 -14.26 32.74 -1.19
CA LYS A 193 -13.09 32.70 -0.30
C LYS A 193 -13.42 32.52 1.19
N ARG A 194 -14.64 32.86 1.63
CA ARG A 194 -15.08 32.65 3.02
C ARG A 194 -15.61 31.24 3.27
N ASN A 195 -16.03 30.55 2.22
CA ASN A 195 -16.64 29.22 2.29
C ASN A 195 -15.67 28.07 1.97
N SER A 196 -14.38 28.37 1.77
CA SER A 196 -13.27 27.42 1.62
C SER A 196 -12.35 27.46 2.83
#